data_AF-A0A7V6P9I5-F1
#
_entry.id   AF-A0A7V6P9I5-F1
#
_cell.length_a   1.000
_cell.length_b   1.000
_cell.length_c   1.000
_cell.angle_alpha   90.00
_cell.angle_beta   90.00
_cell.angle_gamma   90.00
#
_symmetry.space_group_name_H-M   'P 1'
#
loop_
_entity.id
_entity.type
_entity.pdbx_description
1 polymer ?
#
loop_
_entity_poly.entity_id
_entity_poly.type
_entity_poly.pdbx_seq_one_letter_code
_entity_poly.pdbx_strand_id
1 'polypeptide(L)'
;MALKVAVQMDHISTVNIAGDTTFALSLEAQKRGHELYHYTPDRLSMRDGVVSARLEKMEVRDIKGDHYTLGEPIRRDLSEMDVVLLRQDPPFDMNYITTTHLLERIHPKTLVVNDPAWVRNSPEKIFVTEFPDLMPETLITKDPQEVMDFRREFGDIILKPLYGNGGAGVFH
;
A
#
# COMPACT_ATOMS: atom_id res chain seq x y z
N MET A 1 -26.22 -2.64 -1.05
CA MET A 1 -25.97 -2.24 -2.45
C MET A 1 -24.65 -2.86 -2.86
N ALA A 2 -24.56 -3.44 -4.07
CA ALA A 2 -23.29 -3.96 -4.57
C ALA A 2 -22.36 -2.78 -4.90
N LEU A 3 -21.10 -2.85 -4.46
CA LEU A 3 -20.07 -1.84 -4.73
C LEU A 3 -19.12 -2.36 -5.81
N LYS A 4 -18.53 -1.46 -6.58
CA LYS A 4 -17.39 -1.72 -7.44
C LYS A 4 -16.11 -1.38 -6.69
N VAL A 5 -15.32 -2.40 -6.39
CA VAL A 5 -14.08 -2.29 -5.62
C VAL A 5 -12.91 -2.61 -6.53
N ALA A 6 -12.08 -1.61 -6.78
CA ALA A 6 -10.79 -1.81 -7.44
C ALA A 6 -9.72 -2.08 -6.39
N VAL A 7 -8.95 -3.14 -6.57
CA VAL A 7 -7.86 -3.56 -5.68
C VAL A 7 -6.56 -3.29 -6.40
N GLN A 8 -5.84 -2.26 -5.94
CA GLN A 8 -4.50 -1.97 -6.40
C GLN A 8 -3.51 -2.76 -5.57
N MET A 9 -2.88 -3.75 -6.17
CA MET A 9 -1.98 -4.68 -5.48
C MET A 9 -0.88 -5.18 -6.40
N ASP A 10 0.12 -5.84 -5.84
CA ASP A 10 0.97 -6.75 -6.60
C ASP A 10 0.12 -7.80 -7.32
N HIS A 11 0.60 -8.33 -8.44
CA HIS A 11 -0.20 -9.22 -9.27
C HIS A 11 -0.72 -10.41 -8.45
N ILE A 12 -2.04 -10.64 -8.42
CA ILE A 12 -2.67 -11.63 -7.53
C ILE A 12 -2.11 -13.06 -7.66
N SER A 13 -1.46 -13.39 -8.78
CA SER A 13 -0.76 -14.67 -8.96
C SER A 13 0.38 -14.93 -7.96
N THR A 14 0.99 -13.89 -7.39
CA THR A 14 2.12 -14.01 -6.46
C THR A 14 1.69 -14.12 -5.00
N VAL A 15 0.39 -13.95 -4.71
CA VAL A 15 -0.16 -13.88 -3.35
C VAL A 15 -0.08 -15.22 -2.63
N ASN A 16 0.37 -15.20 -1.38
CA ASN A 16 0.24 -16.32 -0.45
C ASN A 16 -1.09 -16.24 0.31
N ILE A 17 -2.10 -16.96 -0.18
CA ILE A 17 -3.48 -16.90 0.33
C ILE A 17 -3.64 -17.29 1.81
N ALA A 18 -2.66 -17.97 2.41
CA ALA A 18 -2.73 -18.37 3.82
C ALA A 18 -2.54 -17.20 4.80
N GLY A 19 -1.91 -16.10 4.38
CA GLY A 19 -1.60 -14.96 5.24
C GLY A 19 -1.86 -13.58 4.62
N ASP A 20 -2.32 -13.54 3.38
CA ASP A 20 -2.53 -12.28 2.66
C ASP A 20 -3.85 -11.62 3.07
N THR A 21 -3.74 -10.43 3.67
CA THR A 21 -4.92 -9.68 4.12
C THR A 21 -5.69 -9.06 2.95
N THR A 22 -5.03 -8.72 1.83
CA THR A 22 -5.69 -8.20 0.63
C THR A 22 -6.62 -9.26 0.02
N PHE A 23 -6.18 -10.51 0.03
CA PHE A 23 -6.96 -11.67 -0.39
C PHE A 23 -8.14 -11.93 0.54
N ALA A 24 -7.91 -11.90 1.86
CA ALA A 24 -8.99 -12.04 2.85
C ALA A 24 -10.08 -10.96 2.70
N LEU A 25 -9.69 -9.71 2.46
CA LEU A 25 -10.61 -8.60 2.17
C LEU A 25 -11.39 -8.84 0.87
N SER A 26 -10.71 -9.34 -0.17
CA SER A 26 -11.33 -9.66 -1.46
C SER A 26 -12.36 -10.78 -1.34
N LEU A 27 -12.05 -11.86 -0.60
CA LEU A 27 -13.00 -12.94 -0.33
C LEU A 27 -14.28 -12.43 0.36
N GLU A 28 -14.13 -11.60 1.39
CA GLU A 28 -15.27 -11.05 2.13
C GLU A 28 -16.08 -10.06 1.27
N ALA A 29 -15.41 -9.22 0.46
CA ALA A 29 -16.08 -8.32 -0.45
C ALA A 29 -16.91 -9.07 -1.51
N GLN A 30 -16.34 -10.14 -2.10
CA GLN A 30 -17.06 -11.02 -3.03
C GLN A 30 -18.25 -11.70 -2.36
N LYS A 31 -18.09 -12.22 -1.13
CA LYS A 31 -19.15 -12.84 -0.34
C LYS A 31 -20.33 -11.89 -0.07
N ARG A 32 -20.07 -10.59 0.04
CA ARG A 32 -21.09 -9.54 0.18
C ARG A 32 -21.74 -9.13 -1.15
N GLY A 33 -21.34 -9.74 -2.27
CA GLY A 33 -21.87 -9.45 -3.60
C GLY A 33 -21.28 -8.18 -4.23
N HIS A 34 -20.09 -7.74 -3.81
CA HIS A 34 -19.38 -6.65 -4.47
C HIS A 34 -18.68 -7.14 -5.73
N GLU A 35 -18.57 -6.27 -6.74
CA GLU A 35 -17.79 -6.52 -7.93
C GLU A 35 -16.34 -6.14 -7.68
N LEU A 36 -15.42 -7.07 -7.93
CA LEU A 36 -13.99 -6.86 -7.74
C LEU A 36 -13.30 -6.61 -9.07
N TYR A 37 -12.34 -5.69 -9.05
CA TYR A 37 -11.45 -5.40 -10.15
C TYR A 37 -10.01 -5.39 -9.64
N HIS A 38 -9.12 -6.07 -10.36
CA HIS A 38 -7.69 -6.09 -10.10
C HIS A 38 -6.98 -5.12 -11.03
N TYR A 39 -5.94 -4.46 -10.53
CA TYR A 39 -4.89 -3.88 -11.36
C TYR A 39 -3.59 -3.72 -10.57
N THR A 40 -2.46 -3.76 -11.27
CA THR A 40 -1.15 -3.45 -10.71
C THR A 40 -0.84 -1.95 -10.84
N PRO A 41 0.00 -1.37 -9.96
CA PRO A 41 0.25 0.08 -9.92
C PRO A 41 0.76 0.65 -11.25
N ASP A 42 1.54 -0.12 -12.02
CA ASP A 42 2.05 0.25 -13.35
C ASP A 42 0.95 0.42 -14.42
N ARG A 43 -0.29 0.02 -14.12
CA ARG A 43 -1.45 0.23 -14.99
C ARG A 43 -2.14 1.56 -14.77
N LEU A 44 -1.78 2.31 -13.72
CA LEU A 44 -2.30 3.66 -13.52
C LEU A 44 -1.88 4.59 -14.66
N SER A 45 -2.79 5.46 -15.05
CA SER A 45 -2.55 6.45 -16.08
C SER A 45 -3.42 7.66 -15.80
N MET A 46 -2.83 8.86 -15.91
CA MET A 46 -3.58 10.10 -15.90
C MET A 46 -3.45 10.77 -17.26
N ARG A 47 -4.59 11.11 -17.84
CA ARG A 47 -4.66 11.87 -19.10
C ARG A 47 -5.73 12.94 -18.96
N ASP A 48 -5.38 14.19 -19.24
CA ASP A 48 -6.30 15.33 -19.23
C ASP A 48 -7.08 15.46 -17.90
N GLY A 49 -6.41 15.15 -16.78
CA GLY A 49 -6.99 15.17 -15.43
C GLY A 49 -7.82 13.94 -15.04
N VAL A 50 -8.06 13.00 -15.96
CA VAL A 50 -8.78 11.75 -15.69
C VAL A 50 -7.80 10.66 -15.28
N VAL A 51 -8.03 10.09 -14.10
CA VAL A 51 -7.24 8.97 -13.57
C VAL A 51 -7.91 7.66 -13.99
N SER A 52 -7.18 6.82 -14.71
CA SER A 52 -7.69 5.58 -15.28
C SER A 52 -6.71 4.44 -15.07
N ALA A 53 -7.21 3.21 -15.11
CA ALA A 53 -6.39 2.01 -15.12
C ALA A 53 -6.96 0.97 -16.09
N ARG A 54 -6.13 0.03 -16.53
CA ARG A 54 -6.61 -1.22 -17.15
C ARG A 54 -7.01 -2.17 -16.02
N LEU A 55 -8.31 -2.33 -15.84
CA LEU A 55 -8.91 -3.15 -14.80
C LEU A 55 -9.26 -4.52 -15.35
N GLU A 56 -8.97 -5.56 -14.59
CA GLU A 56 -9.39 -6.93 -14.87
C GLU A 56 -10.49 -7.30 -13.87
N LYS A 57 -11.65 -7.78 -14.34
CA LYS A 57 -12.67 -8.28 -13.41
C LYS A 57 -12.08 -9.46 -12.65
N MET A 58 -12.16 -9.44 -11.33
CA MET A 58 -11.52 -10.39 -10.45
C MET A 58 -12.55 -11.27 -9.75
N GLU A 59 -12.31 -12.57 -9.75
CA GLU A 59 -12.98 -13.52 -8.86
C GLU A 59 -11.93 -14.22 -8.03
N VAL A 60 -12.20 -14.43 -6.74
CA VAL A 60 -11.27 -15.08 -5.80
C VAL A 60 -11.88 -16.30 -5.15
N ARG A 61 -11.05 -17.29 -4.83
CA ARG A 61 -11.45 -18.59 -4.27
C ARG A 61 -10.39 -19.05 -3.28
N ASP A 62 -10.76 -19.50 -2.09
CA ASP A 62 -9.80 -20.04 -1.10
C ASP A 62 -9.35 -21.47 -1.47
N ILE A 63 -8.68 -21.58 -2.62
CA ILE A 63 -8.21 -22.84 -3.21
C ILE A 63 -6.76 -22.62 -3.66
N LYS A 64 -5.82 -23.25 -2.98
CA LYS A 64 -4.40 -23.14 -3.32
C LYS A 64 -4.15 -23.63 -4.76
N GLY A 65 -3.54 -22.76 -5.58
CA GLY A 65 -3.24 -23.04 -6.99
C GLY A 65 -4.38 -22.73 -7.96
N ASP A 66 -5.56 -22.35 -7.47
CA ASP A 66 -6.71 -21.90 -8.25
C ASP A 66 -7.42 -20.73 -7.52
N HIS A 67 -6.62 -19.82 -6.96
CA HIS A 67 -7.15 -18.84 -6.01
C HIS A 67 -7.79 -17.61 -6.65
N TYR A 68 -7.69 -17.46 -7.96
CA TYR A 68 -8.24 -16.31 -8.67
C TYR A 68 -8.55 -16.58 -10.14
N THR A 69 -9.46 -15.79 -10.71
CA THR A 69 -9.65 -15.64 -12.16
C THR A 69 -9.65 -14.16 -12.50
N LEU A 70 -8.95 -13.78 -13.56
CA LEU A 70 -8.98 -12.43 -14.15
C LEU A 70 -9.67 -12.47 -15.51
N GLY A 71 -10.62 -11.57 -15.71
CA GLY A 71 -11.23 -11.32 -17.02
C GLY A 71 -10.35 -10.46 -17.91
N GLU A 72 -10.81 -10.22 -19.15
CA GLU A 72 -10.11 -9.34 -20.09
C GLU A 72 -9.88 -7.92 -19.52
N PRO A 73 -8.69 -7.33 -19.72
CA PRO A 73 -8.37 -6.01 -19.20
C PRO A 73 -9.14 -4.92 -19.95
N ILE A 74 -9.85 -4.07 -19.20
CA ILE A 74 -10.64 -2.97 -19.75
C ILE A 74 -10.18 -1.65 -19.13
N ARG A 75 -9.90 -0.65 -19.96
CA ARG A 75 -9.59 0.69 -19.46
C ARG A 75 -10.84 1.35 -18.88
N ARG A 76 -10.76 1.83 -17.65
CA ARG A 76 -11.84 2.54 -16.93
C ARG A 76 -11.32 3.77 -16.22
N ASP A 77 -12.16 4.79 -16.11
CA ASP A 77 -11.96 5.89 -15.17
C ASP A 77 -12.13 5.35 -13.75
N LEU A 78 -11.14 5.55 -12.89
CA LEU A 78 -11.21 5.09 -11.51
C LEU A 78 -12.24 5.87 -10.69
N SER A 79 -12.67 7.06 -11.14
CA SER A 79 -13.75 7.82 -10.53
C SER A 79 -15.14 7.19 -10.70
N GLU A 80 -15.25 6.12 -11.51
CA GLU A 80 -16.45 5.27 -11.66
C GLU A 80 -16.49 4.11 -10.63
N MET A 81 -15.41 3.89 -9.89
CA MET A 81 -15.36 2.91 -8.80
C MET A 81 -15.88 3.54 -7.51
N ASP A 82 -16.53 2.73 -6.68
CA ASP A 82 -16.95 3.17 -5.36
C ASP A 82 -15.76 3.20 -4.39
N VAL A 83 -14.89 2.20 -4.48
CA VAL A 83 -13.73 2.00 -3.59
C VAL A 83 -12.48 1.62 -4.39
N VAL A 84 -11.33 2.20 -4.01
CA VAL A 84 -10.00 1.71 -4.39
C VAL A 84 -9.26 1.27 -3.13
N LEU A 85 -8.87 0.00 -3.05
CA LEU A 85 -7.99 -0.50 -2.00
C LEU A 85 -6.53 -0.33 -2.47
N LEU A 86 -5.81 0.64 -1.88
CA LEU A 86 -4.38 0.86 -2.07
C LEU A 86 -3.60 -0.15 -1.23
N ARG A 87 -3.23 -1.28 -1.84
CA ARG A 87 -2.72 -2.48 -1.17
C ARG A 87 -1.43 -3.04 -1.81
N GLN A 88 -0.74 -2.24 -2.62
CA GLN A 88 0.58 -2.59 -3.12
C GLN A 88 1.59 -2.66 -1.97
N ASP A 89 2.51 -3.62 -2.02
CA ASP A 89 3.58 -3.71 -1.03
C ASP A 89 4.63 -2.59 -1.22
N PRO A 90 5.42 -2.30 -0.18
CA PRO A 90 6.63 -1.48 -0.31
C PRO A 90 7.62 -2.07 -1.35
N PRO A 91 8.57 -1.27 -1.87
CA PRO A 91 9.17 -0.11 -1.23
C PRO A 91 8.35 1.17 -1.34
N PHE A 92 8.45 2.02 -0.32
CA PHE A 92 7.94 3.40 -0.39
C PHE A 92 8.94 4.26 -1.16
N ASP A 93 8.80 4.27 -2.49
CA ASP A 93 9.67 4.97 -3.43
C ASP A 93 8.93 6.09 -4.18
N MET A 94 9.58 6.70 -5.17
CA MET A 94 8.96 7.74 -6.00
C MET A 94 7.77 7.23 -6.81
N ASN A 95 7.72 5.95 -7.16
CA ASN A 95 6.57 5.36 -7.86
C ASN A 95 5.38 5.25 -6.91
N TYR A 96 5.60 4.79 -5.68
CA TYR A 96 4.60 4.76 -4.62
C TYR A 96 4.03 6.15 -4.37
N ILE A 97 4.90 7.16 -4.19
CA ILE A 97 4.48 8.55 -3.99
C ILE A 97 3.67 9.05 -5.19
N THR A 98 4.12 8.80 -6.42
CA THR A 98 3.40 9.22 -7.64
C THR A 98 2.00 8.60 -7.69
N THR A 99 1.88 7.31 -7.40
CA THR A 99 0.60 6.61 -7.27
C THR A 99 -0.34 7.31 -6.29
N THR A 100 0.15 7.72 -5.12
CA THR A 100 -0.69 8.43 -4.15
C THR A 100 -1.19 9.78 -4.67
N HIS A 101 -0.38 10.53 -5.43
CA HIS A 101 -0.83 11.79 -6.04
C HIS A 101 -1.89 11.57 -7.12
N LEU A 102 -1.83 10.46 -7.86
CA LEU A 102 -2.88 10.12 -8.83
C LEU A 102 -4.18 9.74 -8.12
N LEU A 103 -4.12 8.85 -7.13
CA LEU A 103 -5.32 8.40 -6.41
C LEU A 103 -5.96 9.51 -5.56
N GLU A 104 -5.18 10.49 -5.08
CA GLU A 104 -5.73 11.65 -4.37
C GLU A 104 -6.72 12.45 -5.25
N ARG A 105 -6.52 12.48 -6.58
CA ARG A 105 -7.38 13.25 -7.50
C ARG A 105 -8.82 12.74 -7.56
N ILE A 106 -9.04 11.46 -7.23
CA ILE A 106 -10.36 10.83 -7.23
C ILE A 106 -10.97 10.73 -5.82
N HIS A 107 -10.16 10.90 -4.77
CA HIS A 107 -10.63 10.93 -3.39
C HIS A 107 -11.25 12.30 -3.04
N PRO A 108 -12.37 12.39 -2.27
CA PRO A 108 -13.15 11.31 -1.67
C PRO A 108 -14.34 10.81 -2.51
N LYS A 109 -14.50 11.27 -3.75
CA LYS A 109 -15.59 10.81 -4.64
C LYS A 109 -15.54 9.29 -4.80
N THR A 110 -14.36 8.76 -5.09
CA THR A 110 -14.02 7.35 -4.92
C THR A 110 -13.30 7.22 -3.59
N LEU A 111 -13.78 6.32 -2.73
CA LEU A 111 -13.12 6.08 -1.45
C LEU A 111 -11.83 5.33 -1.70
N VAL A 112 -10.69 5.99 -1.52
CA VAL A 112 -9.38 5.35 -1.59
C VAL A 112 -8.97 4.98 -0.18
N VAL A 113 -8.62 3.72 0.04
CA VAL A 113 -8.26 3.17 1.35
C VAL A 113 -6.83 2.67 1.30
N ASN A 114 -5.88 3.26 2.03
CA ASN A 114 -6.02 4.46 2.88
C ASN A 114 -6.00 5.77 2.07
N ASP A 115 -6.36 6.88 2.71
CA ASP A 115 -6.28 8.22 2.10
C ASP A 115 -4.86 8.45 1.54
N PRO A 116 -4.72 8.68 0.22
CA PRO A 116 -3.41 8.82 -0.42
C PRO A 116 -2.56 9.95 0.15
N ALA A 117 -3.17 11.02 0.66
CA ALA A 117 -2.46 12.12 1.30
C ALA A 117 -1.80 11.71 2.60
N TRP A 118 -2.50 10.93 3.41
CA TRP A 118 -1.94 10.42 4.66
C TRP A 118 -0.93 9.30 4.43
N VAL A 119 -1.13 8.46 3.42
CA VAL A 119 -0.16 7.41 3.07
C VAL A 119 1.22 7.99 2.74
N ARG A 120 1.28 9.06 1.96
CA ARG A 120 2.58 9.67 1.61
C ARG A 120 3.18 10.55 2.71
N ASN A 121 2.36 11.15 3.56
CA ASN A 121 2.80 12.09 4.60
C ASN A 121 2.94 11.46 5.99
N SER A 122 2.63 10.17 6.14
CA SER A 122 2.77 9.44 7.41
C SER A 122 3.76 8.26 7.27
N PRO A 123 5.03 8.48 6.87
CA PRO A 123 5.99 7.41 6.73
C PRO A 123 6.23 6.72 8.08
N GLU A 124 6.04 5.40 8.13
CA GLU A 124 5.87 4.62 9.37
C GLU A 124 6.88 4.92 10.48
N LYS A 125 8.18 5.05 10.14
CA LYS A 125 9.24 5.28 11.15
C LYS A 125 9.43 6.73 11.56
N ILE A 126 8.91 7.68 10.78
CA ILE A 126 8.96 9.11 11.11
C ILE A 126 7.65 9.52 11.79
N PHE A 127 6.51 9.01 11.36
CA PHE A 127 5.21 9.38 11.93
C PHE A 127 5.11 9.13 13.44
N VAL A 128 5.82 8.12 13.95
CA VAL A 128 5.88 7.85 15.40
C VAL A 128 6.51 9.00 16.21
N THR A 129 7.33 9.88 15.61
CA THR A 129 7.96 11.01 16.32
C THR A 129 6.95 12.06 16.78
N GLU A 130 5.72 12.01 16.29
CA GLU A 130 4.61 12.82 16.81
C GLU A 130 4.11 12.33 18.19
N PHE A 131 4.59 11.18 18.66
CA PHE A 131 4.22 10.54 19.94
C PHE A 131 5.48 10.20 20.77
N PRO A 132 6.32 11.20 21.10
CA PRO A 132 7.63 10.95 21.72
C PRO A 132 7.53 10.29 23.10
N ASP A 133 6.41 10.46 23.82
CA ASP A 133 6.12 9.84 25.11
C ASP A 133 5.90 8.32 25.03
N LEU A 134 5.66 7.78 23.83
CA LEU A 134 5.50 6.35 23.57
C LEU A 134 6.73 5.73 22.88
N MET A 135 7.80 6.51 22.70
CA MET A 135 9.02 6.07 22.01
C MET A 135 10.19 5.88 22.98
N PRO A 136 11.12 4.95 22.67
CA PRO A 136 12.45 5.00 23.27
C PRO A 136 13.22 6.21 22.74
N GLU A 137 14.33 6.55 23.41
CA GLU A 137 15.29 7.52 22.89
C GLU A 137 15.67 7.18 21.45
N THR A 138 15.52 8.16 20.55
CA THR A 138 15.59 7.94 19.11
C THR A 138 16.38 9.04 18.43
N LEU A 139 17.44 8.65 17.72
CA LEU A 139 18.21 9.51 16.83
C LEU A 139 17.88 9.20 15.37
N ILE A 140 17.58 10.23 14.59
CA ILE A 140 17.44 10.16 13.13
C ILE A 140 18.54 11.02 12.50
N THR A 141 19.51 10.40 11.85
CA THR A 141 20.65 11.12 11.28
C THR A 141 21.24 10.43 10.04
N LYS A 142 21.98 11.20 9.25
CA LYS A 142 22.92 10.70 8.24
C LYS A 142 24.38 10.85 8.66
N ASP A 143 24.64 11.53 9.78
CA ASP A 143 25.98 11.77 10.31
C ASP A 143 26.43 10.56 11.16
N PRO A 144 27.51 9.85 10.75
CA PRO A 144 28.03 8.74 11.54
C PRO A 144 28.54 9.17 12.93
N GLN A 145 28.97 10.41 13.12
CA GLN A 145 29.45 10.89 14.41
C GLN A 145 28.33 10.95 15.44
N GLU A 146 27.17 11.47 15.05
CA GLU A 146 25.95 11.48 15.89
C GLU A 146 25.56 10.06 16.33
N VAL A 147 25.67 9.07 15.44
CA VAL A 147 25.41 7.66 15.77
C VAL A 147 26.40 7.14 16.81
N MET A 148 27.68 7.46 16.68
CA MET A 148 28.72 7.06 17.64
C MET A 148 28.51 7.72 18.99
N ASP A 149 28.10 8.98 19.01
CA ASP A 149 27.86 9.75 20.22
C ASP A 149 26.64 9.21 20.98
N PHE A 150 25.55 8.93 20.25
CA PHE A 150 24.34 8.29 20.80
C PHE A 150 24.64 6.90 21.37
N ARG A 151 25.48 6.11 20.70
CA ARG A 151 25.94 4.81 21.23
C ARG A 151 26.75 4.96 22.53
N ARG A 152 27.61 5.97 22.63
CA ARG A 152 28.39 6.21 23.87
C ARG A 152 27.49 6.59 25.04
N GLU A 153 26.40 7.30 24.77
CA GLU A 153 25.42 7.72 25.78
C GLU A 153 24.55 6.56 26.27
N PHE A 154 23.95 5.78 25.36
CA PHE A 154 22.93 4.78 25.69
C PHE A 154 23.43 3.33 25.70
N GLY A 155 24.65 3.06 25.22
CA GLY A 155 25.23 1.71 25.19
C GLY A 155 24.74 0.89 24.00
N ASP A 156 23.93 -0.13 24.25
CA ASP A 156 23.37 -0.98 23.20
C ASP A 156 22.23 -0.25 22.48
N ILE A 157 22.35 -0.13 21.16
CA ILE A 157 21.41 0.62 20.32
C ILE A 157 20.98 -0.21 19.12
N ILE A 158 19.78 0.06 18.59
CA ILE A 158 19.28 -0.55 17.35
C ILE A 158 19.42 0.44 16.21
N LEU A 159 20.15 0.06 15.16
CA LEU A 159 20.25 0.84 13.93
C LEU A 159 19.33 0.22 12.87
N LYS A 160 18.51 1.05 12.22
CA LYS A 160 17.59 0.61 11.17
C LYS A 160 17.42 1.69 10.10
N PRO A 161 17.27 1.32 8.82
CA PRO A 161 16.97 2.29 7.77
C PRO A 161 15.57 2.88 7.96
N LEU A 162 15.40 4.15 7.56
CA LEU A 162 14.10 4.83 7.61
C LEU A 162 13.09 4.16 6.67
N TYR A 163 13.50 3.93 5.43
CA TYR A 163 12.66 3.34 4.39
C TYR A 163 13.05 1.86 4.19
N GLY A 164 12.05 0.97 4.17
CA GLY A 164 12.22 -0.48 4.09
C GLY A 164 11.26 -1.23 5.01
N ASN A 165 10.94 -2.48 4.65
CA ASN A 165 10.01 -3.37 5.35
C ASN A 165 10.71 -4.67 5.80
N GLY A 166 10.05 -5.46 6.66
CA GLY A 166 10.44 -6.84 6.95
C GLY A 166 11.78 -7.05 7.67
N GLY A 167 12.28 -6.08 8.44
CA GLY A 167 13.55 -6.20 9.17
C GLY A 167 14.80 -6.06 8.30
N ALA A 168 14.66 -5.68 7.03
CA ALA A 168 15.79 -5.41 6.16
C ALA A 168 16.66 -4.27 6.71
N GLY A 169 17.95 -4.52 6.92
CA GLY A 169 18.93 -3.53 7.36
C GLY A 169 18.91 -3.21 8.86
N VAL A 170 18.36 -4.07 9.71
CA VAL A 170 18.44 -3.90 11.17
C VAL A 170 19.77 -4.45 11.69
N PHE A 171 20.52 -3.62 12.42
CA PHE A 171 21.75 -3.97 13.11
C PHE A 171 21.57 -3.80 14.62
N HIS A 172 22.21 -4.69 15.39
CA HIS A 172 22.26 -4.68 16.86
C HIS A 172 23.71 -4.50 17.31
#